data_AF-A0A1R1XQY5-F1
#
_entry.id   AF-A0A1R1XQY5-F1
#
_cell.length_a   1.000
_cell.length_b   1.000
_cell.length_c   1.000
_cell.angle_alpha   90.00
_cell.angle_beta   90.00
_cell.angle_gamma   90.00
#
_symmetry.space_group_name_H-M   'P 1'
#
loop_
_entity.id
_entity.type
_entity.pdbx_description
1 polymer ?
#
loop_
_entity_poly.entity_id
_entity_poly.type
_entity_poly.pdbx_seq_one_letter_code
_entity_poly.pdbx_strand_id
1 'polypeptide(L)'
;PASSNAFKGRVTVKYASSNLSLLVNGVSKVDYNVKGMTLSQVFFAPFTGKATISGGLFNCASIDSCPEPSSASSATSVSSESSTCGTTSTVGSFSVTSSPYNKMYNFNSPIVIPCATNDFTFDFDVDTQSDLFVAITGPNGYSASEDLVETYFGFEDDLFLINKGKNNLTASNPASAPASSNAFKGRVTVKYASSNLSLLVNGVSKVDYNVKGMTLSQVFFAPFTGKATISGGLFNCASIDSCPEPSSASSASSASSESSTCGTTSTVGSFSVTSSPYTKMYNFNSPIVIPCATNDFTFDFDVDTQSDLFVAITGPNGYSASEDLVETYFGFEDDLFLINKGKNNLTASNPASAPASSNAFKGRVTVKYASSNLSLLVNGVSKVDYNVKGMTLSQVFFAPFTGKATISGGLFNCASIDSCPEVSSSSSESSCANTSSILDFSITSSPYTKMYDLNDPIAVPCATPDFQFDFDIDAESDMFVAITDCDGFDSDFGFIETYFGFSDDLYLINKGVSTGNSNSTTTITQPDVVAHLTIKYTNGTLSLSDSGVVKVSYKVKNLDLQALFIAPFTGTADISNGIFTCSSIFKC
;
A
#
# COMPACT_ATOMS: atom_id res chain seq x y z
N PRO A 1 31.07 -37.38 -21.46
CA PRO A 1 31.19 -38.86 -21.55
C PRO A 1 31.11 -39.48 -20.15
N ALA A 2 30.98 -40.81 -20.04
CA ALA A 2 30.91 -41.58 -18.79
C ALA A 2 29.69 -41.32 -17.87
N SER A 3 28.57 -41.99 -18.19
CA SER A 3 27.58 -42.56 -17.25
C SER A 3 27.27 -41.81 -15.93
N SER A 4 26.27 -40.93 -15.96
CA SER A 4 25.61 -40.44 -14.74
C SER A 4 24.56 -41.45 -14.23
N ASN A 5 25.02 -42.54 -13.61
CA ASN A 5 24.16 -43.29 -12.69
C ASN A 5 23.73 -42.32 -11.58
N ALA A 6 22.41 -42.14 -11.38
CA ALA A 6 21.90 -41.17 -10.41
C ALA A 6 22.44 -41.49 -9.01
N PHE A 7 23.19 -40.56 -8.42
CA PHE A 7 23.81 -40.78 -7.12
C PHE A 7 22.73 -40.94 -6.04
N LYS A 8 22.71 -42.11 -5.39
CA LYS A 8 21.88 -42.39 -4.22
C LYS A 8 22.80 -42.77 -3.06
N GLY A 9 22.86 -41.92 -2.04
CA GLY A 9 23.72 -42.09 -0.88
C GLY A 9 23.62 -40.92 0.08
N ARG A 10 24.30 -41.03 1.22
CA ARG A 10 24.33 -39.97 2.25
C ARG A 10 25.44 -38.98 1.93
N VAL A 11 25.08 -37.72 1.74
CA VAL A 11 26.02 -36.60 1.77
C VAL A 11 26.03 -36.03 3.19
N THR A 12 27.20 -35.64 3.68
CA THR A 12 27.36 -34.94 4.96
C THR A 12 28.30 -33.76 4.75
N VAL A 13 27.78 -32.55 4.93
CA VAL A 13 28.58 -31.33 5.08
C VAL A 13 28.91 -31.19 6.56
N LYS A 14 30.19 -31.26 6.93
CA LYS A 14 30.65 -31.10 8.31
C LYS A 14 31.51 -29.85 8.40
N TYR A 15 31.16 -28.94 9.30
CA TYR A 15 32.02 -27.81 9.66
C TYR A 15 32.49 -27.96 11.10
N ALA A 16 33.82 -27.99 11.32
CA ALA A 16 34.41 -28.09 12.65
C ALA A 16 35.83 -27.51 12.67
N SER A 17 36.18 -26.73 13.70
CA SER A 17 37.53 -26.17 13.90
C SER A 17 38.12 -25.48 12.65
N SER A 18 37.29 -24.69 11.96
CA SER A 18 37.60 -24.03 10.68
C SER A 18 37.97 -24.95 9.51
N ASN A 19 37.58 -26.22 9.54
CA ASN A 19 37.62 -27.11 8.38
C ASN A 19 36.19 -27.44 7.93
N LEU A 20 35.93 -27.24 6.63
CA LEU A 20 34.72 -27.64 5.95
C LEU A 20 35.00 -28.92 5.16
N SER A 21 34.41 -30.02 5.60
CA SER A 21 34.53 -31.35 5.00
C SER A 21 33.26 -31.72 4.25
N LEU A 22 33.38 -32.12 2.98
CA LEU A 22 32.30 -32.75 2.22
C LEU A 22 32.53 -34.26 2.20
N LEU A 23 31.72 -35.00 2.97
CA LEU A 23 31.77 -36.45 3.02
C LEU A 23 30.64 -37.07 2.19
N VAL A 24 30.97 -38.08 1.39
CA VAL A 24 30.02 -38.84 0.56
C VAL A 24 30.07 -40.31 1.00
N ASN A 25 28.94 -40.82 1.48
CA ASN A 25 28.81 -42.10 2.17
C ASN A 25 29.83 -42.25 3.33
N GLY A 26 30.08 -41.17 4.07
CA GLY A 26 31.00 -41.14 5.22
C GLY A 26 32.49 -41.02 4.87
N VAL A 27 32.86 -41.07 3.59
CA VAL A 27 34.24 -40.88 3.13
C VAL A 27 34.42 -39.42 2.71
N SER A 28 35.42 -38.71 3.28
CA SER A 28 35.73 -37.35 2.82
C SER A 28 36.12 -37.35 1.33
N LYS A 29 35.58 -36.38 0.59
CA LYS A 29 35.88 -36.13 -0.83
C LYS A 29 36.61 -34.81 -1.03
N VAL A 30 36.34 -33.83 -0.17
CA VAL A 30 36.99 -32.52 -0.18
C VAL A 30 37.05 -32.00 1.25
N ASP A 31 38.21 -31.49 1.66
CA ASP A 31 38.44 -30.82 2.94
C ASP A 31 39.06 -29.44 2.67
N TYR A 32 38.39 -28.37 3.09
CA TYR A 32 38.88 -26.99 2.94
C TYR A 32 39.06 -26.32 4.30
N ASN A 33 40.24 -25.72 4.53
CA ASN A 33 40.49 -24.89 5.71
C ASN A 33 39.96 -23.47 5.45
N VAL A 34 38.88 -23.09 6.13
CA VAL A 34 38.16 -21.83 5.96
C VAL A 34 38.20 -20.99 7.24
N LYS A 35 39.43 -20.67 7.68
CA LYS A 35 39.68 -19.81 8.85
C LYS A 35 38.96 -18.47 8.71
N GLY A 36 38.31 -18.06 9.80
CA GLY A 36 37.56 -16.81 9.88
C GLY A 36 36.12 -16.87 9.36
N MET A 37 35.68 -17.96 8.73
CA MET A 37 34.31 -18.08 8.24
C MET A 37 33.34 -18.67 9.28
N THR A 38 32.14 -18.10 9.37
CA THR A 38 30.97 -18.68 10.03
C THR A 38 30.08 -19.35 8.99
N LEU A 39 29.41 -20.45 9.34
CA LEU A 39 28.51 -21.19 8.44
C LEU A 39 27.08 -21.16 9.00
N SER A 40 26.25 -20.27 8.46
CA SER A 40 24.85 -20.07 8.89
C SER A 40 23.84 -20.89 8.10
N GLN A 41 24.12 -21.20 6.83
CA GLN A 41 23.19 -21.87 5.91
C GLN A 41 23.94 -22.87 5.01
N VAL A 42 23.23 -23.90 4.54
CA VAL A 42 23.77 -24.90 3.59
C VAL A 42 22.73 -25.17 2.51
N PHE A 43 23.08 -24.86 1.25
CA PHE A 43 22.23 -25.07 0.08
C PHE A 43 22.69 -26.29 -0.73
N PHE A 44 21.74 -27.01 -1.32
CA PHE A 44 22.01 -28.16 -2.18
C PHE A 44 21.36 -27.96 -3.54
N ALA A 45 22.17 -27.79 -4.59
CA ALA A 45 21.72 -27.67 -5.97
C ALA A 45 22.25 -28.86 -6.80
N PRO A 46 21.40 -29.57 -7.58
CA PRO A 46 21.87 -30.51 -8.59
C PRO A 46 22.53 -29.75 -9.75
N PHE A 47 23.68 -30.23 -10.22
CA PHE A 47 24.35 -29.65 -11.40
C PHE A 47 23.48 -29.76 -12.67
N THR A 48 22.69 -30.83 -12.77
CA THR A 48 21.64 -31.02 -13.78
C THR A 48 20.54 -31.93 -13.23
N GLY A 49 19.28 -31.67 -13.58
CA GLY A 49 18.13 -32.54 -13.24
C GLY A 49 17.55 -32.31 -11.84
N LYS A 50 16.73 -33.26 -11.36
CA LYS A 50 16.03 -33.17 -10.06
C LYS A 50 16.75 -33.97 -8.97
N ALA A 51 17.12 -33.32 -7.88
CA ALA A 51 17.52 -33.99 -6.64
C ALA A 51 16.32 -34.12 -5.68
N THR A 52 16.23 -35.23 -4.97
CA THR A 52 15.24 -35.46 -3.90
C THR A 52 15.98 -35.80 -2.61
N ILE A 53 15.93 -34.90 -1.63
CA ILE A 53 16.51 -35.10 -0.31
C ILE A 53 15.44 -35.74 0.59
N SER A 54 15.55 -37.05 0.84
CA SER A 54 14.56 -37.82 1.61
C SER A 54 14.77 -37.72 3.14
N GLY A 55 15.09 -36.52 3.63
CA GLY A 55 15.41 -36.24 5.04
C GLY A 55 16.85 -35.74 5.26
N GLY A 56 17.04 -35.02 6.37
CA GLY A 56 18.32 -34.46 6.80
C GLY A 56 18.35 -34.25 8.31
N LEU A 57 19.53 -34.11 8.88
CA LEU A 57 19.74 -33.86 10.31
C LEU A 57 20.87 -32.83 10.46
N PHE A 58 20.55 -31.68 11.03
CA PHE A 58 21.53 -30.73 11.53
C PHE A 58 21.89 -31.12 12.97
N ASN A 59 23.18 -31.11 13.29
CA ASN A 59 23.69 -31.44 14.63
C ASN A 59 24.75 -30.41 15.00
N CYS A 60 24.35 -29.43 15.81
CA CYS A 60 25.18 -28.32 16.26
C CYS A 60 25.76 -28.61 17.64
N ALA A 61 26.97 -28.11 17.93
CA ALA A 61 27.62 -28.36 19.22
C ALA A 61 26.98 -27.58 20.40
N SER A 62 26.38 -26.43 20.11
CA SER A 62 25.46 -25.68 20.96
C SER A 62 24.49 -24.87 20.07
N ILE A 63 23.47 -24.28 20.67
CA ILE A 63 22.55 -23.34 20.02
C ILE A 63 22.36 -22.16 20.99
N ASP A 64 22.90 -21.00 20.62
CA ASP A 64 22.71 -19.70 21.29
C ASP A 64 22.34 -18.66 20.21
N SER A 65 21.67 -17.57 20.61
CA SER A 65 20.90 -16.71 19.69
C SER A 65 21.58 -15.40 19.24
N CYS A 66 21.53 -15.13 17.92
CA CYS A 66 21.86 -13.85 17.24
C CYS A 66 23.35 -13.40 17.33
N PRO A 67 23.83 -12.34 16.63
CA PRO A 67 23.26 -11.49 15.57
C PRO A 67 24.20 -11.34 14.30
N GLU A 68 24.04 -10.26 13.53
CA GLU A 68 24.98 -9.65 12.53
C GLU A 68 26.37 -9.28 13.13
N PRO A 69 27.49 -8.97 12.36
CA PRO A 69 27.61 -7.81 11.43
C PRO A 69 28.74 -7.82 10.34
N SER A 70 29.09 -6.62 9.85
CA SER A 70 30.15 -6.19 8.89
C SER A 70 31.57 -6.15 9.53
N SER A 71 32.69 -5.62 8.99
CA SER A 71 33.06 -4.64 7.92
C SER A 71 34.36 -5.12 7.17
N ALA A 72 35.20 -4.40 6.40
CA ALA A 72 35.49 -2.97 6.09
C ALA A 72 36.05 -2.87 4.62
N SER A 73 36.85 -1.92 4.09
CA SER A 73 37.80 -0.86 4.54
C SER A 73 38.10 0.11 3.34
N SER A 74 38.96 1.15 3.28
CA SER A 74 39.86 1.91 4.21
C SER A 74 40.50 3.13 3.50
N ALA A 75 40.69 4.26 4.23
CA ALA A 75 41.79 5.27 4.11
C ALA A 75 41.90 6.18 2.84
N THR A 76 42.30 7.47 2.89
CA THR A 76 42.97 8.26 3.98
C THR A 76 42.74 9.80 3.88
N SER A 77 42.47 10.47 5.03
CA SER A 77 42.98 11.79 5.54
C SER A 77 43.49 12.94 4.62
N VAL A 78 43.33 14.26 4.90
CA VAL A 78 42.36 15.13 5.63
C VAL A 78 42.51 16.56 5.06
N SER A 79 41.44 17.36 4.95
CA SER A 79 41.51 18.84 5.07
C SER A 79 40.15 19.41 5.48
N SER A 80 40.16 20.45 6.32
CA SER A 80 38.94 21.08 6.86
C SER A 80 38.59 22.37 6.11
N GLU A 81 37.71 22.29 5.13
CA GLU A 81 37.07 23.44 4.49
C GLU A 81 35.54 23.28 4.52
N SER A 82 34.80 24.26 3.99
CA SER A 82 33.36 24.46 4.20
C SER A 82 32.49 23.23 3.89
N SER A 83 31.36 23.13 4.60
CA SER A 83 30.33 22.11 4.39
C SER A 83 29.54 22.35 3.10
N THR A 84 30.18 22.10 1.95
CA THR A 84 29.48 21.92 0.67
C THR A 84 28.68 20.63 0.75
N CYS A 85 27.36 20.74 0.61
CA CYS A 85 26.46 19.58 0.53
C CYS A 85 26.88 18.66 -0.63
N GLY A 86 26.73 17.34 -0.46
CA GLY A 86 27.12 16.38 -1.49
C GLY A 86 26.33 16.58 -2.78
N THR A 87 27.01 16.55 -3.92
CA THR A 87 26.39 16.64 -5.26
C THR A 87 26.16 15.29 -5.91
N THR A 88 26.50 14.18 -5.25
CA THR A 88 26.38 12.83 -5.82
C THR A 88 25.89 11.79 -4.82
N SER A 89 25.11 10.82 -5.28
CA SER A 89 24.58 9.72 -4.47
C SER A 89 24.56 8.41 -5.27
N THR A 90 24.89 7.29 -4.61
CA THR A 90 25.09 5.98 -5.26
C THR A 90 23.91 5.03 -5.04
N VAL A 91 23.47 4.36 -6.09
CA VAL A 91 22.48 3.27 -6.03
C VAL A 91 23.22 1.93 -6.05
N GLY A 92 22.87 1.04 -5.11
CA GLY A 92 23.43 -0.31 -5.04
C GLY A 92 23.15 -1.14 -6.30
N SER A 93 23.90 -2.22 -6.52
CA SER A 93 23.63 -3.12 -7.66
C SER A 93 22.46 -4.05 -7.36
N PHE A 94 21.51 -4.16 -8.28
CA PHE A 94 20.29 -4.95 -8.12
C PHE A 94 19.92 -5.69 -9.41
N SER A 95 18.78 -6.36 -9.41
CA SER A 95 18.24 -7.04 -10.59
C SER A 95 16.72 -6.96 -10.59
N VAL A 96 16.15 -6.74 -11.77
CA VAL A 96 14.72 -6.80 -12.04
C VAL A 96 14.44 -7.85 -13.10
N THR A 97 13.28 -8.48 -13.02
CA THR A 97 12.84 -9.53 -13.95
C THR A 97 11.41 -9.28 -14.38
N SER A 98 11.11 -9.56 -15.64
CA SER A 98 9.77 -9.38 -16.20
C SER A 98 9.35 -10.62 -16.98
N SER A 99 8.08 -10.98 -16.83
CA SER A 99 7.51 -12.20 -17.40
C SER A 99 7.39 -12.10 -18.94
N PRO A 100 7.26 -13.22 -19.67
CA PRO A 100 7.04 -13.15 -21.11
C PRO A 100 5.84 -12.26 -21.45
N TYR A 101 6.04 -11.36 -22.40
CA TYR A 101 5.05 -10.41 -22.93
C TYR A 101 4.61 -9.25 -22.01
N ASN A 102 5.10 -9.15 -20.78
CA ASN A 102 4.76 -8.06 -19.85
C ASN A 102 6.00 -7.49 -19.16
N LYS A 103 6.29 -6.20 -19.38
CA LYS A 103 7.22 -5.42 -18.55
C LYS A 103 6.69 -5.33 -17.11
N MET A 104 7.54 -5.61 -16.12
CA MET A 104 7.17 -5.64 -14.70
C MET A 104 8.12 -4.75 -13.89
N TYR A 105 7.61 -3.64 -13.38
CA TYR A 105 8.32 -2.78 -12.45
C TYR A 105 8.21 -3.33 -11.02
N ASN A 106 9.26 -3.19 -10.23
CA ASN A 106 9.18 -3.45 -8.78
C ASN A 106 8.77 -2.17 -8.04
N PHE A 107 7.46 -1.91 -7.92
CA PHE A 107 6.96 -0.75 -7.19
C PHE A 107 7.24 -0.79 -5.68
N ASN A 108 7.49 -1.98 -5.12
CA ASN A 108 7.83 -2.20 -3.71
C ASN A 108 9.27 -1.81 -3.35
N SER A 109 10.05 -1.26 -4.28
CA SER A 109 11.43 -0.79 -4.03
C SER A 109 11.77 0.40 -4.94
N PRO A 110 11.11 1.56 -4.76
CA PRO A 110 11.41 2.76 -5.54
C PRO A 110 12.85 3.22 -5.30
N ILE A 111 13.57 3.56 -6.37
CA ILE A 111 14.83 4.28 -6.25
C ILE A 111 14.48 5.76 -6.08
N VAL A 112 14.47 6.23 -4.83
CA VAL A 112 14.23 7.64 -4.51
C VAL A 112 15.32 8.50 -5.13
N ILE A 113 14.93 9.54 -5.86
CA ILE A 113 15.83 10.53 -6.44
C ILE A 113 16.28 11.43 -5.27
N PRO A 114 17.58 11.48 -4.93
CA PRO A 114 18.05 12.13 -3.70
C PRO A 114 18.34 13.62 -3.87
N CYS A 115 17.91 14.22 -4.99
CA CYS A 115 18.26 15.58 -5.38
C CYS A 115 17.22 16.58 -4.88
N ALA A 116 17.66 17.58 -4.10
CA ALA A 116 16.81 18.67 -3.60
C ALA A 116 16.30 19.63 -4.69
N THR A 117 16.67 19.37 -5.94
CA THR A 117 16.18 20.04 -7.15
C THR A 117 15.73 18.99 -8.14
N ASN A 118 14.64 19.26 -8.87
CA ASN A 118 14.20 18.41 -9.98
C ASN A 118 15.29 18.15 -11.05
N ASP A 119 16.29 19.02 -11.18
CA ASP A 119 17.42 18.79 -12.10
C ASP A 119 18.39 17.72 -11.56
N PHE A 120 18.50 16.58 -12.27
CA PHE A 120 19.37 15.45 -11.93
C PHE A 120 19.98 14.79 -13.18
N THR A 121 21.11 14.09 -13.01
CA THR A 121 21.67 13.16 -14.00
C THR A 121 21.94 11.81 -13.34
N PHE A 122 21.25 10.76 -13.78
CA PHE A 122 21.38 9.41 -13.25
C PHE A 122 22.09 8.50 -14.26
N ASP A 123 23.34 8.16 -13.98
CA ASP A 123 24.14 7.22 -14.75
C ASP A 123 24.04 5.81 -14.14
N PHE A 124 23.92 4.76 -14.97
CA PHE A 124 23.98 3.37 -14.51
C PHE A 124 24.52 2.44 -15.60
N ASP A 125 25.16 1.35 -15.20
CA ASP A 125 25.58 0.27 -16.07
C ASP A 125 24.53 -0.86 -16.02
N VAL A 126 23.99 -1.21 -17.19
CA VAL A 126 22.96 -2.24 -17.36
C VAL A 126 23.52 -3.45 -18.13
N ASP A 127 23.09 -4.64 -17.71
CA ASP A 127 23.31 -5.92 -18.39
C ASP A 127 21.95 -6.64 -18.49
N THR A 128 21.33 -6.60 -19.68
CA THR A 128 19.92 -6.94 -19.89
C THR A 128 19.70 -7.96 -21.00
N GLN A 129 18.71 -8.84 -20.82
CA GLN A 129 18.32 -9.88 -21.76
C GLN A 129 17.32 -9.40 -22.82
N SER A 130 16.72 -8.23 -22.63
CA SER A 130 15.69 -7.64 -23.49
C SER A 130 15.78 -6.10 -23.40
N ASP A 131 14.99 -5.40 -24.21
CA ASP A 131 14.88 -3.94 -24.17
C ASP A 131 14.48 -3.43 -22.78
N LEU A 132 14.92 -2.21 -22.42
CA LEU A 132 14.72 -1.68 -21.07
C LEU A 132 13.64 -0.58 -21.06
N PHE A 133 12.75 -0.63 -20.08
CA PHE A 133 11.92 0.50 -19.68
C PHE A 133 12.41 1.07 -18.35
N VAL A 134 12.38 2.40 -18.26
CA VAL A 134 12.60 3.13 -17.00
C VAL A 134 11.43 4.10 -16.79
N ALA A 135 10.67 3.90 -15.72
CA ALA A 135 9.63 4.84 -15.31
C ALA A 135 10.18 5.80 -14.25
N ILE A 136 9.78 7.06 -14.35
CA ILE A 136 10.18 8.14 -13.45
C ILE A 136 8.89 8.80 -12.96
N THR A 137 8.71 8.91 -11.65
CA THR A 137 7.45 9.36 -11.06
C THR A 137 7.68 10.43 -10.00
N GLY A 138 6.66 11.25 -9.76
CA GLY A 138 6.61 12.13 -8.60
C GLY A 138 6.34 11.42 -7.28
N PRO A 139 6.14 12.19 -6.18
CA PRO A 139 6.04 11.66 -4.82
C PRO A 139 4.89 10.67 -4.62
N ASN A 140 3.81 10.83 -5.41
CA ASN A 140 2.61 10.00 -5.39
C ASN A 140 2.78 8.65 -6.13
N GLY A 141 3.99 8.29 -6.54
CA GLY A 141 4.32 7.02 -7.18
C GLY A 141 3.75 6.84 -8.59
N TYR A 142 3.84 5.61 -9.11
CA TYR A 142 3.43 5.25 -10.48
C TYR A 142 1.91 5.32 -10.74
N SER A 143 1.10 5.30 -9.68
CA SER A 143 -0.36 5.39 -9.80
C SER A 143 -0.85 6.81 -10.16
N ALA A 144 -0.05 7.84 -9.89
CA ALA A 144 -0.38 9.23 -10.26
C ALA A 144 0.05 9.56 -11.70
N SER A 145 -0.92 9.69 -12.60
CA SER A 145 -0.67 9.97 -14.02
C SER A 145 -0.15 11.39 -14.32
N GLU A 146 -0.35 12.35 -13.40
CA GLU A 146 0.02 13.76 -13.55
C GLU A 146 1.56 13.95 -13.57
N ASP A 147 2.29 13.16 -12.77
CA ASP A 147 3.75 13.21 -12.55
C ASP A 147 4.51 11.94 -13.03
N LEU A 148 3.91 11.12 -13.89
CA LEU A 148 4.56 9.92 -14.48
C LEU A 148 5.17 10.20 -15.86
N VAL A 149 6.46 9.90 -16.03
CA VAL A 149 7.12 9.73 -17.33
C VAL A 149 7.55 8.27 -17.48
N GLU A 150 7.28 7.67 -18.64
CA GLU A 150 7.81 6.36 -19.01
C GLU A 150 8.78 6.49 -20.19
N THR A 151 9.92 5.79 -20.09
CA THR A 151 10.98 5.80 -21.10
C THR A 151 11.23 4.39 -21.62
N TYR A 152 11.66 4.29 -22.87
CA TYR A 152 11.97 3.03 -23.56
C TYR A 152 13.34 3.09 -24.23
N PHE A 153 14.10 2.01 -24.07
CA PHE A 153 15.41 1.76 -24.67
C PHE A 153 15.34 0.46 -25.47
N GLY A 154 14.88 0.57 -26.73
CA GLY A 154 14.94 -0.50 -27.72
C GLY A 154 16.35 -0.64 -28.26
N PHE A 155 17.11 -1.60 -27.75
CA PHE A 155 18.53 -1.74 -28.06
C PHE A 155 18.80 -2.52 -29.35
N GLU A 156 17.89 -3.40 -29.78
CA GLU A 156 18.01 -4.11 -31.06
C GLU A 156 17.63 -3.21 -32.25
N ASP A 157 16.52 -2.47 -32.13
CA ASP A 157 15.98 -1.58 -33.16
C ASP A 157 16.57 -0.14 -33.15
N ASP A 158 17.48 0.17 -32.21
CA ASP A 158 18.00 1.52 -31.90
C ASP A 158 16.90 2.57 -31.64
N LEU A 159 15.76 2.15 -31.08
CA LEU A 159 14.55 2.93 -30.88
C LEU A 159 14.43 3.43 -29.43
N PHE A 160 14.47 4.75 -29.23
CA PHE A 160 14.41 5.37 -27.90
C PHE A 160 13.23 6.33 -27.81
N LEU A 161 12.41 6.19 -26.76
CA LEU A 161 11.15 6.95 -26.59
C LEU A 161 11.02 7.50 -25.17
N ILE A 162 10.34 8.64 -25.05
CA ILE A 162 9.91 9.25 -23.79
C ILE A 162 8.43 9.63 -23.95
N ASN A 163 7.56 9.16 -23.06
CA ASN A 163 6.14 9.51 -23.02
C ASN A 163 5.71 9.96 -21.62
N LYS A 164 4.93 11.04 -21.53
CA LYS A 164 4.25 11.45 -20.29
C LYS A 164 2.95 10.64 -20.12
N GLY A 165 2.65 10.22 -18.89
CA GLY A 165 1.40 9.58 -18.49
C GLY A 165 1.38 8.05 -18.65
N LYS A 166 0.54 7.40 -17.84
CA LYS A 166 0.40 5.94 -17.75
C LYS A 166 -0.05 5.34 -19.09
N ASN A 167 0.55 4.21 -19.46
CA ASN A 167 0.22 3.41 -20.65
C ASN A 167 0.37 4.11 -22.02
N ASN A 168 0.94 5.31 -22.11
CA ASN A 168 1.16 5.97 -23.41
C ASN A 168 2.29 5.34 -24.25
N LEU A 169 3.19 4.56 -23.63
CA LEU A 169 3.91 3.48 -24.33
C LEU A 169 3.03 2.22 -24.33
N THR A 170 1.92 2.25 -25.08
CA THR A 170 1.31 1.02 -25.56
C THR A 170 2.33 0.31 -26.42
N ALA A 171 2.59 -0.96 -26.12
CA ALA A 171 3.36 -1.82 -27.00
C ALA A 171 2.54 -2.11 -28.26
N SER A 172 2.57 -1.16 -29.21
CA SER A 172 2.49 -1.48 -30.63
C SER A 172 3.69 -2.38 -30.89
N ASN A 173 3.47 -3.70 -30.85
CA ASN A 173 4.48 -4.75 -30.74
C ASN A 173 5.85 -4.33 -31.30
N PRO A 174 6.92 -4.19 -30.47
CA PRO A 174 8.27 -4.33 -31.02
C PRO A 174 8.31 -5.71 -31.67
N ALA A 175 8.37 -5.73 -33.01
CA ALA A 175 7.92 -6.87 -33.81
C ALA A 175 8.78 -8.13 -33.61
N SER A 176 9.98 -7.92 -33.06
CA SER A 176 10.89 -8.92 -32.53
C SER A 176 11.58 -8.32 -31.31
N ALA A 177 11.11 -8.65 -30.11
CA ALA A 177 11.97 -8.54 -28.94
C ALA A 177 13.07 -9.63 -29.04
N PRO A 178 14.34 -9.32 -28.76
CA PRO A 178 15.45 -10.22 -29.03
C PRO A 178 15.28 -11.55 -28.28
N ALA A 179 15.25 -12.66 -29.00
CA ALA A 179 15.34 -14.01 -28.43
C ALA A 179 16.76 -14.35 -27.93
N SER A 180 17.60 -13.34 -27.69
CA SER A 180 18.98 -13.46 -27.26
C SER A 180 19.06 -13.50 -25.73
N SER A 181 20.12 -14.11 -25.19
CA SER A 181 20.31 -14.14 -23.72
C SER A 181 20.96 -12.88 -23.15
N ASN A 182 21.35 -11.90 -23.99
CA ASN A 182 21.94 -10.60 -23.61
C ASN A 182 21.66 -9.58 -24.74
N ALA A 183 20.57 -8.81 -24.65
CA ALA A 183 20.19 -7.80 -25.65
C ALA A 183 21.10 -6.56 -25.61
N PHE A 184 21.50 -6.12 -24.42
CA PHE A 184 22.41 -4.98 -24.27
C PHE A 184 23.26 -5.07 -23.01
N LYS A 185 24.50 -4.61 -23.12
CA LYS A 185 25.41 -4.40 -21.99
C LYS A 185 26.22 -3.12 -22.19
N GLY A 186 26.07 -2.16 -21.29
CA GLY A 186 26.72 -0.86 -21.39
C GLY A 186 26.16 0.18 -20.42
N ARG A 187 26.60 1.42 -20.58
CA ARG A 187 26.16 2.54 -19.74
C ARG A 187 24.96 3.25 -20.34
N VAL A 188 23.99 3.58 -19.50
CA VAL A 188 22.84 4.41 -19.82
C VAL A 188 22.82 5.61 -18.87
N THR A 189 22.42 6.76 -19.38
CA THR A 189 22.22 7.98 -18.60
C THR A 189 20.79 8.47 -18.81
N VAL A 190 20.08 8.71 -17.70
CA VAL A 190 18.79 9.41 -17.67
C VAL A 190 19.04 10.77 -17.06
N LYS A 191 18.89 11.84 -17.84
CA LYS A 191 19.15 13.22 -17.40
C LYS A 191 17.88 14.05 -17.48
N TYR A 192 17.43 14.60 -16.36
CA TYR A 192 16.38 15.62 -16.34
C TYR A 192 17.03 16.96 -15.98
N ALA A 193 16.94 17.95 -16.87
CA ALA A 193 17.49 19.28 -16.62
C ALA A 193 16.63 20.36 -17.27
N SER A 194 16.22 21.38 -16.51
CA SER A 194 15.48 22.55 -17.00
C SER A 194 14.23 22.17 -17.81
N SER A 195 13.45 21.20 -17.31
CA SER A 195 12.28 20.62 -18.00
C SER A 195 12.57 19.88 -19.33
N ASN A 196 13.80 19.45 -19.59
CA ASN A 196 14.12 18.52 -20.68
C ASN A 196 14.61 17.18 -20.09
N LEU A 197 14.03 16.07 -20.54
CA LEU A 197 14.48 14.73 -20.21
C LEU A 197 15.26 14.18 -21.42
N SER A 198 16.52 13.81 -21.20
CA SER A 198 17.44 13.25 -22.20
C SER A 198 17.78 11.80 -21.84
N LEU A 199 17.71 10.89 -22.82
CA LEU A 199 18.24 9.54 -22.70
C LEU A 199 19.54 9.43 -23.49
N LEU A 200 20.61 8.99 -22.84
CA LEU A 200 21.90 8.74 -23.48
C LEU A 200 22.30 7.26 -23.33
N VAL A 201 22.94 6.71 -24.37
CA VAL A 201 23.49 5.35 -24.36
C VAL A 201 24.98 5.44 -24.71
N ASN A 202 25.83 4.91 -23.83
CA ASN A 202 27.29 5.01 -23.89
C ASN A 202 27.80 6.45 -24.16
N GLY A 203 27.11 7.45 -23.57
CA GLY A 203 27.45 8.88 -23.68
C GLY A 203 26.90 9.60 -24.93
N VAL A 204 26.19 8.91 -25.83
CA VAL A 204 25.56 9.50 -27.02
C VAL A 204 24.08 9.79 -26.71
N SER A 205 23.60 11.03 -26.90
CA SER A 205 22.17 11.32 -26.78
C SER A 205 21.37 10.60 -27.87
N LYS A 206 20.26 9.98 -27.46
CA LYS A 206 19.38 9.21 -28.31
C LYS A 206 18.01 9.87 -28.50
N VAL A 207 17.46 10.45 -27.45
CA VAL A 207 16.21 11.21 -27.48
C VAL A 207 16.21 12.27 -26.38
N ASP A 208 15.65 13.43 -26.72
CA ASP A 208 15.47 14.60 -25.86
C ASP A 208 13.99 15.02 -25.93
N TYR A 209 13.31 15.17 -24.78
CA TYR A 209 11.87 15.48 -24.72
C TYR A 209 11.53 16.49 -23.62
N ASN A 210 10.72 17.50 -23.97
CA ASN A 210 10.39 18.61 -23.06
C ASN A 210 9.28 18.25 -22.05
N VAL A 211 9.68 17.56 -20.98
CA VAL A 211 8.86 17.22 -19.81
C VAL A 211 8.65 18.47 -18.95
N LYS A 212 7.53 19.19 -19.16
CA LYS A 212 7.18 20.40 -18.39
C LYS A 212 6.24 20.11 -17.23
N GLY A 213 6.40 20.90 -16.15
CA GLY A 213 5.47 20.97 -15.03
C GLY A 213 5.31 19.62 -14.33
N MET A 214 6.44 18.98 -14.01
CA MET A 214 6.46 17.71 -13.29
C MET A 214 7.52 17.72 -12.21
N THR A 215 7.17 17.13 -11.07
CA THR A 215 8.06 16.89 -9.93
C THR A 215 8.45 15.43 -9.96
N LEU A 216 9.74 15.11 -10.07
CA LEU A 216 10.21 13.73 -10.24
C LEU A 216 11.06 13.34 -9.02
N SER A 217 10.66 12.27 -8.32
CA SER A 217 11.26 11.85 -7.05
C SER A 217 11.50 10.33 -6.91
N GLN A 218 11.04 9.50 -7.85
CA GLN A 218 11.23 8.04 -7.82
C GLN A 218 11.57 7.50 -9.21
N VAL A 219 12.40 6.45 -9.27
CA VAL A 219 12.78 5.73 -10.50
C VAL A 219 12.50 4.23 -10.35
N PHE A 220 11.94 3.61 -11.39
CA PHE A 220 11.65 2.18 -11.48
C PHE A 220 12.19 1.59 -12.78
N PHE A 221 12.60 0.32 -12.73
CA PHE A 221 13.18 -0.41 -13.85
C PHE A 221 12.38 -1.66 -14.21
N ALA A 222 12.22 -1.93 -15.50
CA ALA A 222 11.64 -3.17 -16.02
C ALA A 222 12.27 -3.51 -17.38
N PRO A 223 12.89 -4.69 -17.59
CA PRO A 223 13.09 -5.18 -18.94
C PRO A 223 11.73 -5.48 -19.61
N PHE A 224 11.66 -5.51 -20.94
CA PHE A 224 10.45 -5.93 -21.63
C PHE A 224 10.11 -7.40 -21.33
N THR A 225 11.14 -8.25 -21.29
CA THR A 225 11.08 -9.67 -20.88
C THR A 225 12.40 -10.11 -20.25
N GLY A 226 12.40 -11.22 -19.50
CA GLY A 226 13.63 -11.81 -18.96
C GLY A 226 14.21 -11.00 -17.79
N LYS A 227 15.54 -10.83 -17.74
CA LYS A 227 16.25 -10.15 -16.64
C LYS A 227 16.99 -8.89 -17.11
N ALA A 228 16.97 -7.83 -16.31
CA ALA A 228 17.98 -6.79 -16.32
C ALA A 228 18.75 -6.75 -14.98
N THR A 229 20.06 -6.59 -15.06
CA THR A 229 20.93 -6.33 -13.92
C THR A 229 21.38 -4.88 -14.00
N ILE A 230 21.16 -4.09 -12.94
CA ILE A 230 21.52 -2.67 -12.88
C ILE A 230 22.62 -2.52 -11.84
N SER A 231 23.66 -1.75 -12.18
CA SER A 231 24.89 -1.62 -11.39
C SER A 231 25.54 -0.25 -11.60
N GLY A 232 26.50 0.12 -10.74
CA GLY A 232 27.26 1.37 -10.89
C GLY A 232 26.41 2.65 -10.87
N GLY A 233 25.21 2.60 -10.27
CA GLY A 233 24.23 3.67 -10.31
C GLY A 233 24.70 4.92 -9.55
N LEU A 234 24.65 6.08 -10.20
CA LEU A 234 25.13 7.36 -9.68
C LEU A 234 24.18 8.50 -10.06
N PHE A 235 23.49 9.07 -9.08
CA PHE A 235 22.86 10.38 -9.23
C PHE A 235 23.90 11.48 -9.09
N ASN A 236 23.82 12.48 -9.96
CA ASN A 236 24.49 13.76 -9.86
C ASN A 236 23.39 14.84 -9.75
N CYS A 237 23.44 15.64 -8.68
CA CYS A 237 22.45 16.63 -8.28
C CYS A 237 23.10 18.02 -8.15
N ALA A 238 22.31 19.09 -8.16
CA ALA A 238 22.79 20.41 -7.70
C ALA A 238 23.07 20.42 -6.18
N SER A 239 22.21 19.76 -5.40
CA SER A 239 22.33 19.49 -3.97
C SER A 239 21.46 18.28 -3.57
N ILE A 240 21.70 17.70 -2.40
CA ILE A 240 20.99 16.53 -1.87
C ILE A 240 20.11 16.91 -0.67
N ASP A 241 18.93 16.29 -0.54
CA ASP A 241 17.88 16.65 0.46
C ASP A 241 18.25 16.43 1.93
N SER A 242 19.34 15.71 2.22
CA SER A 242 19.71 15.26 3.58
C SER A 242 20.88 16.04 4.21
N CYS A 243 21.00 17.34 3.92
CA CYS A 243 21.98 18.22 4.53
C CYS A 243 21.36 19.04 5.69
N PRO A 244 21.71 18.77 6.97
CA PRO A 244 21.20 19.54 8.11
C PRO A 244 21.74 20.98 8.09
N GLU A 245 20.86 21.94 8.38
CA GLU A 245 21.20 23.36 8.37
C GLU A 245 22.24 23.69 9.48
N PRO A 246 23.33 24.43 9.17
CA PRO A 246 24.40 24.69 10.13
C PRO A 246 23.96 25.67 11.22
N SER A 247 23.61 25.12 12.39
CA SER A 247 23.07 25.85 13.54
C SER A 247 24.01 26.95 14.05
N SER A 248 23.68 28.19 13.72
CA SER A 248 24.38 29.39 14.18
C SER A 248 23.62 30.02 15.34
N ALA A 249 24.12 29.83 16.57
CA ALA A 249 23.62 30.55 17.74
C ALA A 249 23.88 32.08 17.60
N SER A 250 23.16 32.99 18.26
CA SER A 250 22.42 32.85 19.53
C SER A 250 21.33 33.91 19.67
N SER A 251 20.35 33.67 20.54
CA SER A 251 19.98 34.61 21.62
C SER A 251 19.16 33.87 22.68
N ALA A 252 19.43 34.14 23.96
CA ALA A 252 18.83 33.40 25.07
C ALA A 252 17.78 34.23 25.80
N SER A 253 16.70 33.58 26.23
CA SER A 253 15.80 34.08 27.27
C SER A 253 15.24 32.94 28.10
N SER A 254 15.72 32.86 29.36
CA SER A 254 15.05 32.33 30.55
C SER A 254 14.09 31.13 30.43
N ALA A 255 14.43 30.03 31.08
CA ALA A 255 13.45 28.98 31.40
C ALA A 255 12.33 29.50 32.31
N SER A 256 11.08 29.21 31.96
CA SER A 256 9.94 29.16 32.86
C SER A 256 9.50 27.71 33.04
N SER A 257 9.06 27.36 34.25
CA SER A 257 8.53 26.02 34.55
C SER A 257 7.05 25.96 34.21
N GLU A 258 6.73 25.76 32.94
CA GLU A 258 5.34 25.74 32.46
C GLU A 258 4.84 24.31 32.19
N SER A 259 3.55 24.11 32.47
CA SER A 259 2.86 22.83 32.38
C SER A 259 2.80 22.29 30.95
N SER A 260 2.77 20.96 30.80
CA SER A 260 2.46 20.28 29.54
C SER A 260 0.99 20.50 29.13
N THR A 261 0.69 21.69 28.61
CA THR A 261 -0.58 21.95 27.91
C THR A 261 -0.58 21.18 26.60
N CYS A 262 -1.58 20.32 26.40
CA CYS A 262 -1.78 19.60 25.16
C CYS A 262 -1.91 20.55 23.97
N GLY A 263 -1.50 20.11 22.78
CA GLY A 263 -1.76 20.85 21.56
C GLY A 263 -3.27 21.04 21.36
N THR A 264 -3.65 22.24 20.94
CA THR A 264 -5.03 22.59 20.56
C THR A 264 -5.25 22.49 19.05
N THR A 265 -4.23 22.11 18.27
CA THR A 265 -4.27 22.14 16.80
C THR A 265 -3.66 20.90 16.16
N SER A 266 -4.28 20.38 15.10
CA SER A 266 -3.79 19.23 14.33
C SER A 266 -3.98 19.42 12.82
N THR A 267 -3.02 19.01 12.01
CA THR A 267 -2.97 19.26 10.57
C THR A 267 -3.39 18.05 9.74
N VAL A 268 -4.18 18.28 8.70
CA VAL A 268 -4.52 17.29 7.66
C VAL A 268 -3.72 17.63 6.39
N GLY A 269 -2.99 16.64 5.86
CA GLY A 269 -2.20 16.78 4.64
C GLY A 269 -3.07 17.06 3.40
N SER A 270 -2.46 17.60 2.34
CA SER A 270 -3.19 17.88 1.10
C SER A 270 -3.57 16.58 0.36
N PHE A 271 -4.79 16.52 -0.16
CA PHE A 271 -5.31 15.40 -0.95
C PHE A 271 -6.28 15.90 -2.03
N SER A 272 -6.72 15.03 -2.93
CA SER A 272 -7.80 15.35 -3.87
C SER A 272 -8.79 14.21 -4.02
N VAL A 273 -10.07 14.54 -4.04
CA VAL A 273 -11.20 13.62 -4.26
C VAL A 273 -11.85 13.92 -5.60
N THR A 274 -12.46 12.90 -6.21
CA THR A 274 -13.17 13.01 -7.48
C THR A 274 -14.59 12.44 -7.38
N SER A 275 -15.51 12.95 -8.18
CA SER A 275 -16.86 12.41 -8.27
C SER A 275 -17.35 12.39 -9.72
N SER A 276 -18.04 11.30 -10.09
CA SER A 276 -18.68 11.20 -11.40
C SER A 276 -19.92 12.09 -11.46
N PRO A 277 -20.31 12.62 -12.63
CA PRO A 277 -21.48 13.49 -12.75
C PRO A 277 -22.73 12.88 -12.13
N TYR A 278 -23.44 13.69 -11.33
CA TYR A 278 -24.69 13.34 -10.62
C TYR A 278 -24.52 12.31 -9.47
N THR A 279 -23.30 11.90 -9.13
CA THR A 279 -23.04 10.96 -8.02
C THR A 279 -21.89 11.46 -7.15
N LYS A 280 -22.21 11.96 -5.95
CA LYS A 280 -21.21 12.24 -4.90
C LYS A 280 -20.51 10.93 -4.50
N MET A 281 -19.18 10.89 -4.63
CA MET A 281 -18.37 9.70 -4.35
C MET A 281 -17.44 9.99 -3.17
N TYR A 282 -17.90 9.70 -1.95
CA TYR A 282 -17.06 9.76 -0.75
C TYR A 282 -16.14 8.53 -0.70
N ASN A 283 -14.87 8.73 -0.33
CA ASN A 283 -13.99 7.63 0.04
C ASN A 283 -14.17 7.31 1.54
N PHE A 284 -15.05 6.35 1.86
CA PHE A 284 -15.25 5.91 3.24
C PHE A 284 -14.09 5.09 3.82
N ASN A 285 -13.19 4.60 2.98
CA ASN A 285 -12.05 3.75 3.35
C ASN A 285 -10.84 4.57 3.82
N SER A 286 -10.96 5.91 3.87
CA SER A 286 -9.91 6.81 4.35
C SER A 286 -10.51 8.00 5.12
N PRO A 287 -11.18 7.77 6.26
CA PRO A 287 -11.79 8.82 7.07
C PRO A 287 -10.74 9.79 7.61
N ILE A 288 -11.00 11.09 7.49
CA ILE A 288 -10.23 12.11 8.22
C ILE A 288 -10.77 12.13 9.65
N VAL A 289 -10.05 11.47 10.56
CA VAL A 289 -10.42 11.40 11.98
C VAL A 289 -10.28 12.78 12.61
N ILE A 290 -11.33 13.21 13.32
CA ILE A 290 -11.34 14.43 14.13
C ILE A 290 -10.52 14.14 15.39
N PRO A 291 -9.40 14.84 15.64
CA PRO A 291 -8.45 14.49 16.70
C PRO A 291 -8.76 15.17 18.05
N CYS A 292 -9.97 15.68 18.22
CA CYS A 292 -10.36 16.52 19.35
C CYS A 292 -10.98 15.67 20.47
N ALA A 293 -10.41 15.73 21.68
CA ALA A 293 -10.93 15.04 22.87
C ALA A 293 -12.27 15.60 23.38
N THR A 294 -12.77 16.65 22.74
CA THR A 294 -14.10 17.23 22.93
C THR A 294 -14.82 17.30 21.59
N ASN A 295 -16.13 17.05 21.60
CA ASN A 295 -16.98 17.26 20.42
C ASN A 295 -16.86 18.65 19.78
N ASP A 296 -16.48 19.69 20.53
CA ASP A 296 -16.27 21.03 19.99
C ASP A 296 -14.96 21.12 19.17
N PHE A 297 -15.07 21.37 17.86
CA PHE A 297 -13.96 21.50 16.91
C PHE A 297 -14.20 22.60 15.87
N THR A 298 -13.13 23.10 15.25
CA THR A 298 -13.17 23.93 14.04
C THR A 298 -12.18 23.38 13.03
N PHE A 299 -12.65 22.92 11.86
CA PHE A 299 -11.83 22.44 10.77
C PHE A 299 -11.77 23.48 9.64
N ASP A 300 -10.63 24.14 9.50
CA ASP A 300 -10.31 25.08 8.43
C ASP A 300 -9.56 24.35 7.31
N PHE A 301 -9.91 24.60 6.05
CA PHE A 301 -9.18 24.08 4.88
C PHE A 301 -9.29 24.99 3.67
N ASP A 302 -8.25 24.99 2.83
CA ASP A 302 -8.26 25.66 1.53
C ASP A 302 -8.62 24.63 0.44
N VAL A 303 -9.69 24.92 -0.31
CA VAL A 303 -10.21 24.07 -1.39
C VAL A 303 -10.03 24.73 -2.75
N ASP A 304 -9.71 23.91 -3.75
CA ASP A 304 -9.69 24.24 -5.18
C ASP A 304 -10.53 23.19 -5.93
N THR A 305 -11.71 23.56 -6.41
CA THR A 305 -12.74 22.62 -6.86
C THR A 305 -13.40 23.00 -8.19
N GLN A 306 -13.65 21.98 -9.01
CA GLN A 306 -14.31 22.07 -10.31
C GLN A 306 -15.84 22.12 -10.22
N SER A 307 -16.42 21.84 -9.05
CA SER A 307 -17.87 21.89 -8.79
C SER A 307 -18.14 22.14 -7.29
N ASP A 308 -19.41 22.20 -6.92
CA ASP A 308 -19.88 22.37 -5.55
C ASP A 308 -19.38 21.22 -4.64
N LEU A 309 -19.17 21.51 -3.36
CA LEU A 309 -18.55 20.55 -2.43
C LEU A 309 -19.58 19.99 -1.44
N PHE A 310 -19.56 18.69 -1.24
CA PHE A 310 -20.19 18.04 -0.09
C PHE A 310 -19.12 17.63 0.93
N VAL A 311 -19.43 17.84 2.21
CA VAL A 311 -18.64 17.31 3.33
C VAL A 311 -19.57 16.55 4.26
N ALA A 312 -19.35 15.24 4.39
CA ALA A 312 -20.05 14.40 5.35
C ALA A 312 -19.23 14.31 6.64
N ILE A 313 -19.90 14.40 7.78
CA ILE A 313 -19.30 14.34 9.12
C ILE A 313 -20.05 13.27 9.90
N THR A 314 -19.33 12.29 10.45
CA THR A 314 -19.95 11.15 11.12
C THR A 314 -19.39 10.88 12.51
N GLY A 315 -20.18 10.20 13.33
CA GLY A 315 -19.71 9.55 14.55
C GLY A 315 -18.76 8.38 14.29
N PRO A 316 -18.32 7.69 15.36
CA PRO A 316 -17.28 6.67 15.30
C PRO A 316 -17.67 5.46 14.43
N ASN A 317 -18.98 5.25 14.23
CA ASN A 317 -19.56 4.18 13.42
C ASN A 317 -19.55 4.49 11.91
N GLY A 318 -18.92 5.59 11.46
CA GLY A 318 -18.82 5.92 10.02
C GLY A 318 -20.17 6.24 9.37
N TYR A 319 -20.28 5.99 8.05
CA TYR A 319 -21.43 6.35 7.21
C TYR A 319 -22.58 5.30 7.20
N SER A 320 -22.51 4.29 8.07
CA SER A 320 -23.49 3.20 8.16
C SER A 320 -24.57 3.41 9.24
N ALA A 321 -24.38 4.32 10.20
CA ALA A 321 -25.40 4.67 11.21
C ALA A 321 -26.26 5.87 10.79
N SER A 322 -27.57 5.82 11.05
CA SER A 322 -28.52 6.91 10.76
C SER A 322 -28.53 8.02 11.84
N GLU A 323 -27.95 7.75 13.01
CA GLU A 323 -28.10 8.56 14.21
C GLU A 323 -27.10 9.73 14.25
N ASP A 324 -25.83 9.47 13.93
CA ASP A 324 -24.71 10.41 14.01
C ASP A 324 -24.05 10.66 12.63
N LEU A 325 -24.86 11.03 11.64
CA LEU A 325 -24.42 11.50 10.32
C LEU A 325 -24.97 12.90 10.03
N VAL A 326 -24.08 13.86 9.78
CA VAL A 326 -24.41 15.15 9.16
C VAL A 326 -23.87 15.17 7.74
N GLU A 327 -24.68 15.60 6.78
CA GLU A 327 -24.20 15.94 5.45
C GLU A 327 -24.33 17.44 5.21
N THR A 328 -23.26 18.04 4.71
CA THR A 328 -23.17 19.48 4.44
C THR A 328 -22.91 19.72 2.95
N TYR A 329 -23.46 20.81 2.42
CA TYR A 329 -23.35 21.19 1.02
C TYR A 329 -22.92 22.65 0.90
N PHE A 330 -21.97 22.88 -0.01
CA PHE A 330 -21.39 24.17 -0.36
C PHE A 330 -21.63 24.43 -1.85
N GLY A 331 -22.80 24.97 -2.17
CA GLY A 331 -23.12 25.53 -3.48
C GLY A 331 -22.39 26.85 -3.66
N PHE A 332 -21.37 26.85 -4.52
CA PHE A 332 -20.50 28.02 -4.71
C PHE A 332 -20.95 28.90 -5.90
N GLU A 333 -21.63 28.33 -6.90
CA GLU A 333 -22.18 29.09 -8.04
C GLU A 333 -23.53 29.75 -7.70
N ASP A 334 -24.36 29.10 -6.86
CA ASP A 334 -25.70 29.56 -6.46
C ASP A 334 -25.76 30.21 -5.05
N ASP A 335 -24.63 30.26 -4.34
CA ASP A 335 -24.47 30.72 -2.95
C ASP A 335 -25.35 29.93 -1.94
N LEU A 336 -25.69 28.68 -2.25
CA LEU A 336 -26.58 27.82 -1.45
C LEU A 336 -25.80 26.92 -0.49
N PHE A 337 -25.96 27.15 0.81
CA PHE A 337 -25.28 26.36 1.86
C PHE A 337 -26.30 25.63 2.73
N LEU A 338 -26.12 24.31 2.88
CA LEU A 338 -27.07 23.43 3.58
C LEU A 338 -26.37 22.52 4.59
N ILE A 339 -27.06 22.23 5.69
CA ILE A 339 -26.68 21.23 6.70
C ILE A 339 -27.90 20.35 6.95
N ASN A 340 -27.77 19.03 6.77
CA ASN A 340 -28.84 18.06 7.03
C ASN A 340 -28.35 16.90 7.92
N LYS A 341 -29.18 16.53 8.91
CA LYS A 341 -28.98 15.31 9.71
C LYS A 341 -29.56 14.09 8.98
N GLY A 342 -28.81 12.99 8.92
CA GLY A 342 -29.25 11.68 8.43
C GLY A 342 -28.98 11.42 6.95
N LYS A 343 -28.82 10.13 6.62
CA LYS A 343 -28.47 9.62 5.28
C LYS A 343 -29.52 10.01 4.24
N ASN A 344 -29.07 10.51 3.09
CA ASN A 344 -29.89 10.92 1.94
C ASN A 344 -30.92 12.04 2.18
N ASN A 345 -30.94 12.70 3.35
CA ASN A 345 -31.86 13.82 3.62
C ASN A 345 -31.50 15.09 2.83
N LEU A 346 -30.33 15.18 2.21
CA LEU A 346 -30.11 16.04 1.04
C LEU A 346 -30.80 15.43 -0.21
N THR A 347 -32.14 15.36 -0.16
CA THR A 347 -32.96 15.58 -1.35
C THR A 347 -32.90 17.06 -1.70
N ALA A 348 -31.70 17.54 -2.04
CA ALA A 348 -31.58 18.68 -2.95
C ALA A 348 -32.35 18.28 -4.20
N SER A 349 -33.38 19.05 -4.56
CA SER A 349 -34.21 18.82 -5.73
C SER A 349 -33.39 19.09 -6.99
N ASN A 350 -32.56 18.09 -7.34
CA ASN A 350 -31.57 18.05 -8.42
C ASN A 350 -30.97 19.43 -8.78
N PRO A 351 -29.86 19.87 -8.15
CA PRO A 351 -29.24 21.16 -8.49
C PRO A 351 -28.99 21.20 -10.00
N ALA A 352 -29.76 22.04 -10.67
CA ALA A 352 -30.03 21.88 -12.09
C ALA A 352 -28.89 22.50 -12.89
N SER A 353 -28.17 21.64 -13.63
CA SER A 353 -26.79 21.85 -14.11
C SER A 353 -25.77 21.97 -12.98
N ALA A 354 -24.76 21.10 -13.02
CA ALA A 354 -23.47 21.43 -12.43
C ALA A 354 -22.83 22.60 -13.22
N PRO A 355 -21.91 23.38 -12.63
CA PRO A 355 -21.27 24.51 -13.29
C PRO A 355 -20.67 24.14 -14.66
N ALA A 356 -20.99 24.95 -15.68
CA ALA A 356 -20.42 24.78 -17.02
C ALA A 356 -18.96 25.31 -17.13
N SER A 357 -18.38 25.79 -16.02
CA SER A 357 -17.03 26.35 -15.94
C SER A 357 -16.10 25.42 -15.17
N SER A 358 -14.83 25.33 -15.59
CA SER A 358 -13.88 24.33 -15.06
C SER A 358 -13.26 24.68 -13.69
N ASN A 359 -13.73 25.73 -13.01
CA ASN A 359 -13.17 26.26 -11.77
C ASN A 359 -14.31 26.85 -10.91
N ALA A 360 -15.15 26.00 -10.30
CA ALA A 360 -16.34 26.47 -9.56
C ALA A 360 -15.98 27.30 -8.32
N PHE A 361 -14.96 26.91 -7.56
CA PHE A 361 -14.51 27.68 -6.40
C PHE A 361 -13.05 27.43 -6.04
N LYS A 362 -12.38 28.50 -5.58
CA LYS A 362 -11.08 28.43 -4.92
C LYS A 362 -11.04 29.40 -3.74
N GLY A 363 -10.78 28.90 -2.54
CA GLY A 363 -10.77 29.70 -1.32
C GLY A 363 -10.80 28.87 -0.04
N ARG A 364 -10.95 29.54 1.10
CA ARG A 364 -11.01 28.89 2.41
C ARG A 364 -12.44 28.51 2.78
N VAL A 365 -12.61 27.32 3.32
CA VAL A 365 -13.84 26.83 3.94
C VAL A 365 -13.54 26.45 5.38
N THR A 366 -14.51 26.70 6.27
CA THR A 366 -14.44 26.31 7.68
C THR A 366 -15.70 25.52 8.03
N VAL A 367 -15.51 24.33 8.59
CA VAL A 367 -16.56 23.51 9.21
C VAL A 367 -16.36 23.56 10.71
N LYS A 368 -17.27 24.23 11.44
CA LYS A 368 -17.16 24.42 12.88
C LYS A 368 -18.31 23.75 13.62
N TYR A 369 -18.02 22.83 14.53
CA TYR A 369 -19.00 22.27 15.45
C TYR A 369 -18.69 22.79 16.86
N ALA A 370 -19.60 23.54 17.47
CA ALA A 370 -19.41 24.07 18.81
C ALA A 370 -20.74 24.13 19.57
N SER A 371 -20.78 23.59 20.80
CA SER A 371 -21.95 23.58 21.67
C SER A 371 -23.22 23.02 20.99
N SER A 372 -23.06 21.94 20.23
CA SER A 372 -24.09 21.33 19.36
C SER A 372 -24.66 22.24 18.26
N ASN A 373 -23.95 23.28 17.83
CA ASN A 373 -24.24 24.03 16.61
C ASN A 373 -23.16 23.73 15.57
N LEU A 374 -23.55 23.35 14.34
CA LEU A 374 -22.64 23.21 13.21
C LEU A 374 -22.78 24.46 12.32
N SER A 375 -21.67 25.15 12.08
CA SER A 375 -21.57 26.34 11.25
C SER A 375 -20.70 26.05 10.02
N LEU A 376 -21.17 26.44 8.84
CA LEU A 376 -20.35 26.48 7.62
C LEU A 376 -19.93 27.93 7.36
N LEU A 377 -18.63 28.17 7.19
CA LEU A 377 -18.11 29.48 6.80
C LEU A 377 -17.33 29.37 5.49
N VAL A 378 -17.41 30.40 4.66
CA VAL A 378 -16.65 30.53 3.41
C VAL A 378 -15.88 31.84 3.45
N ASN A 379 -14.56 31.78 3.28
CA ASN A 379 -13.63 32.89 3.44
C ASN A 379 -13.84 33.69 4.75
N GLY A 380 -14.17 32.99 5.85
CA GLY A 380 -14.42 33.56 7.18
C GLY A 380 -15.83 34.13 7.41
N VAL A 381 -16.72 34.12 6.41
CA VAL A 381 -18.11 34.58 6.54
C VAL A 381 -19.03 33.39 6.82
N SER A 382 -19.81 33.41 7.91
CA SER A 382 -20.81 32.36 8.16
C SER A 382 -21.89 32.38 7.09
N LYS A 383 -22.20 31.20 6.56
CA LYS A 383 -23.20 30.98 5.50
C LYS A 383 -24.45 30.29 6.02
N VAL A 384 -24.28 29.31 6.89
CA VAL A 384 -25.39 28.57 7.54
C VAL A 384 -24.95 28.05 8.90
N ASP A 385 -25.87 28.11 9.86
CA ASP A 385 -25.73 27.66 11.24
C ASP A 385 -26.90 26.72 11.57
N TYR A 386 -26.64 25.50 12.05
CA TYR A 386 -27.66 24.48 12.30
C TYR A 386 -27.42 23.68 13.59
N ASN A 387 -28.45 23.57 14.44
CA ASN A 387 -28.34 22.96 15.76
C ASN A 387 -28.40 21.42 15.72
N VAL A 388 -27.26 20.79 15.43
CA VAL A 388 -27.06 19.33 15.48
C VAL A 388 -26.92 18.86 16.93
N LYS A 389 -28.06 18.64 17.62
CA LYS A 389 -28.07 18.09 18.98
C LYS A 389 -27.85 16.58 19.04
N GLY A 390 -27.18 16.15 20.10
CA GLY A 390 -27.09 14.74 20.50
C GLY A 390 -26.22 13.88 19.59
N MET A 391 -25.30 14.46 18.83
CA MET A 391 -24.30 13.71 18.06
C MET A 391 -22.91 13.77 18.69
N THR A 392 -22.20 12.65 18.57
CA THR A 392 -20.75 12.54 18.71
C THR A 392 -20.16 12.55 17.30
N LEU A 393 -19.29 13.50 16.97
CA LEU A 393 -18.70 13.61 15.62
C LEU A 393 -17.19 13.32 15.70
N SER A 394 -16.71 12.42 14.84
CA SER A 394 -15.33 11.89 14.92
C SER A 394 -14.64 11.64 13.56
N GLN A 395 -15.35 11.71 12.43
CA GLN A 395 -14.81 11.46 11.09
C GLN A 395 -15.35 12.48 10.09
N VAL A 396 -14.55 12.82 9.08
CA VAL A 396 -14.89 13.75 8.00
C VAL A 396 -14.57 13.13 6.63
N PHE A 397 -15.47 13.30 5.67
CA PHE A 397 -15.35 12.81 4.29
C PHE A 397 -15.70 13.91 3.28
N PHE A 398 -15.07 13.89 2.11
CA PHE A 398 -15.22 14.92 1.07
C PHE A 398 -15.65 14.30 -0.26
N ALA A 399 -16.57 14.96 -0.96
CA ALA A 399 -16.94 14.63 -2.34
C ALA A 399 -17.39 15.90 -3.09
N PRO A 400 -16.82 16.24 -4.26
CA PRO A 400 -17.44 17.24 -5.13
C PRO A 400 -18.75 16.71 -5.71
N PHE A 401 -19.61 17.58 -6.23
CA PHE A 401 -20.80 17.15 -6.99
C PHE A 401 -20.42 16.47 -8.31
N THR A 402 -19.33 16.94 -8.95
CA THR A 402 -18.70 16.33 -10.13
C THR A 402 -17.26 16.84 -10.29
N GLY A 403 -16.40 16.11 -10.99
CA GLY A 403 -15.02 16.52 -11.27
C GLY A 403 -14.07 16.31 -10.09
N LYS A 404 -12.98 17.09 -10.01
CA LYS A 404 -11.95 17.03 -8.96
C LYS A 404 -12.12 18.19 -7.97
N ALA A 405 -12.01 17.88 -6.68
CA ALA A 405 -11.76 18.86 -5.61
C ALA A 405 -10.44 18.52 -4.93
N THR A 406 -9.57 19.53 -4.79
CA THR A 406 -8.30 19.43 -4.06
C THR A 406 -8.47 20.14 -2.72
N ILE A 407 -8.17 19.44 -1.62
CA ILE A 407 -8.23 19.94 -0.25
C ILE A 407 -6.80 20.10 0.26
N SER A 408 -6.51 21.23 0.90
CA SER A 408 -5.15 21.61 1.32
C SER A 408 -5.17 22.48 2.56
N GLY A 409 -4.04 22.60 3.26
CA GLY A 409 -3.91 23.45 4.44
C GLY A 409 -4.87 23.11 5.59
N GLY A 410 -5.32 21.85 5.66
CA GLY A 410 -6.34 21.40 6.61
C GLY A 410 -5.86 21.51 8.06
N LEU A 411 -6.66 22.13 8.91
CA LEU A 411 -6.33 22.42 10.30
C LEU A 411 -7.55 22.23 11.20
N PHE A 412 -7.50 21.22 12.07
CA PHE A 412 -8.37 21.14 13.23
C PHE A 412 -7.87 22.05 14.33
N ASN A 413 -8.78 22.84 14.90
CA ASN A 413 -8.62 23.57 16.15
C ASN A 413 -9.61 22.95 17.16
N CYS A 414 -9.09 22.43 18.27
CA CYS A 414 -9.79 21.71 19.32
C CYS A 414 -9.66 22.44 20.67
N ALA A 415 -10.52 22.12 21.66
CA ALA A 415 -10.25 22.51 23.04
C ALA A 415 -9.03 21.74 23.63
N SER A 416 -8.89 20.47 23.25
CA SER A 416 -7.74 19.59 23.53
C SER A 416 -7.72 18.43 22.52
N ILE A 417 -6.57 17.75 22.38
CA ILE A 417 -6.35 16.61 21.48
C ILE A 417 -6.23 15.31 22.28
N ASP A 418 -6.80 14.21 21.78
CA ASP A 418 -6.88 12.90 22.48
C ASP A 418 -5.51 12.26 22.80
N SER A 419 -4.46 12.63 22.08
CA SER A 419 -3.13 11.98 22.15
C SER A 419 -2.28 12.35 23.38
N CYS A 420 -2.92 12.79 24.47
CA CYS A 420 -2.25 13.40 25.62
C CYS A 420 -2.28 12.47 26.85
N PRO A 421 -1.16 11.83 27.25
CA PRO A 421 -1.15 11.03 28.48
C PRO A 421 -1.19 11.94 29.71
N GLU A 422 -2.33 11.99 30.40
CA GLU A 422 -2.39 12.63 31.72
C GLU A 422 -1.46 11.91 32.70
N VAL A 423 -0.64 12.69 33.41
CA VAL A 423 0.22 12.17 34.50
C VAL A 423 -0.60 12.09 35.80
N SER A 424 -1.70 11.33 35.77
CA SER A 424 -2.57 11.06 36.91
C SER A 424 -2.25 9.68 37.52
N SER A 425 -1.48 9.69 38.61
CA SER A 425 -0.88 8.48 39.19
C SER A 425 -1.86 7.62 40.01
N SER A 426 -2.60 6.73 39.36
CA SER A 426 -3.27 5.60 40.00
C SER A 426 -3.35 4.37 39.10
N SER A 427 -2.93 3.22 39.61
CA SER A 427 -2.77 1.98 38.84
C SER A 427 -4.07 1.22 38.59
N SER A 428 -4.47 1.09 37.33
CA SER A 428 -5.22 -0.06 36.82
C SER A 428 -4.92 -0.22 35.32
N GLU A 429 -4.31 -1.33 34.94
CA GLU A 429 -4.02 -1.64 33.53
C GLU A 429 -5.33 -1.97 32.79
N SER A 430 -5.88 -0.99 32.06
CA SER A 430 -6.91 -1.25 31.06
C SER A 430 -6.25 -1.90 29.83
N SER A 431 -6.07 -3.22 29.88
CA SER A 431 -5.64 -4.00 28.72
C SER A 431 -6.58 -3.74 27.54
N CYS A 432 -6.01 -3.50 26.36
CA CYS A 432 -6.73 -3.46 25.09
C CYS A 432 -7.80 -4.56 25.01
N ALA A 433 -8.97 -4.23 24.44
CA ALA A 433 -9.93 -5.25 24.08
C ALA A 433 -9.34 -6.10 22.94
N ASN A 434 -9.02 -7.37 23.21
CA ASN A 434 -8.47 -8.28 22.21
C ASN A 434 -9.52 -8.80 21.22
N THR A 435 -10.71 -8.18 21.17
CA THR A 435 -11.86 -8.61 20.38
C THR A 435 -12.60 -7.41 19.78
N SER A 436 -13.10 -7.56 18.56
CA SER A 436 -13.89 -6.55 17.85
C SER A 436 -15.04 -7.24 17.10
N SER A 437 -16.27 -6.83 17.37
CA SER A 437 -17.47 -7.37 16.72
C SER A 437 -17.82 -6.58 15.45
N ILE A 438 -18.20 -7.27 14.39
CA ILE A 438 -18.92 -6.67 13.26
C ILE A 438 -20.43 -6.66 13.54
N LEU A 439 -21.19 -5.91 12.75
CA LEU A 439 -22.66 -5.93 12.79
C LEU A 439 -23.20 -7.11 11.99
N ASP A 440 -24.41 -7.57 12.32
CA ASP A 440 -25.14 -8.54 11.52
C ASP A 440 -25.53 -7.92 10.16
N PHE A 441 -25.41 -8.68 9.06
CA PHE A 441 -25.68 -8.20 7.71
C PHE A 441 -26.12 -9.33 6.75
N SER A 442 -26.68 -8.96 5.60
CA SER A 442 -27.22 -9.89 4.59
C SER A 442 -26.58 -9.62 3.22
N ILE A 443 -26.28 -10.68 2.48
CA ILE A 443 -25.63 -10.63 1.16
C ILE A 443 -26.31 -11.59 0.17
N THR A 444 -26.36 -11.22 -1.11
CA THR A 444 -27.08 -11.98 -2.14
C THR A 444 -26.27 -12.17 -3.43
N SER A 445 -26.03 -13.44 -3.79
CA SER A 445 -25.49 -13.84 -5.10
C SER A 445 -26.63 -14.10 -6.08
N SER A 446 -27.04 -13.02 -6.78
CA SER A 446 -28.07 -13.05 -7.82
C SER A 446 -27.91 -11.88 -8.80
N PRO A 447 -27.98 -12.10 -10.13
CA PRO A 447 -28.31 -13.35 -10.82
C PRO A 447 -27.11 -14.27 -11.08
N TYR A 448 -25.90 -13.87 -10.67
CA TYR A 448 -24.66 -14.62 -10.87
C TYR A 448 -24.19 -15.28 -9.58
N THR A 449 -23.40 -16.34 -9.71
CA THR A 449 -22.84 -17.06 -8.57
C THR A 449 -21.66 -16.31 -7.94
N LYS A 450 -21.52 -16.39 -6.62
CA LYS A 450 -20.37 -15.86 -5.87
C LYS A 450 -20.11 -14.37 -6.20
N MET A 451 -21.11 -13.53 -5.90
CA MET A 451 -21.03 -12.08 -6.01
C MET A 451 -20.56 -11.48 -4.69
N TYR A 452 -19.28 -11.20 -4.58
CA TYR A 452 -18.73 -10.34 -3.53
C TYR A 452 -19.18 -8.89 -3.75
N ASP A 453 -19.52 -8.16 -2.68
CA ASP A 453 -19.58 -6.70 -2.75
C ASP A 453 -18.16 -6.14 -2.64
N LEU A 454 -17.61 -5.70 -3.77
CA LEU A 454 -16.25 -5.18 -3.86
C LEU A 454 -16.08 -3.78 -3.24
N ASN A 455 -17.17 -3.16 -2.78
CA ASN A 455 -17.18 -1.78 -2.28
C ASN A 455 -17.19 -1.69 -0.74
N ASP A 456 -17.64 -2.73 -0.04
CA ASP A 456 -17.81 -2.75 1.43
C ASP A 456 -17.05 -3.94 2.07
N PRO A 457 -15.70 -3.93 2.05
CA PRO A 457 -14.88 -4.99 2.64
C PRO A 457 -14.93 -5.01 4.17
N ILE A 458 -14.97 -6.20 4.75
CA ILE A 458 -14.81 -6.40 6.19
C ILE A 458 -13.32 -6.28 6.53
N ALA A 459 -12.89 -5.11 6.98
CA ALA A 459 -11.51 -4.86 7.39
C ALA A 459 -11.13 -5.66 8.65
N VAL A 460 -9.91 -6.22 8.67
CA VAL A 460 -9.34 -6.92 9.83
C VAL A 460 -8.88 -5.88 10.87
N PRO A 461 -9.45 -5.85 12.10
CA PRO A 461 -9.19 -4.79 13.08
C PRO A 461 -7.90 -5.01 13.90
N CYS A 462 -7.12 -6.03 13.58
CA CYS A 462 -5.97 -6.49 14.38
C CYS A 462 -4.68 -5.75 14.02
N ALA A 463 -4.01 -5.16 15.02
CA ALA A 463 -2.70 -4.50 14.85
C ALA A 463 -1.55 -5.48 14.56
N THR A 464 -1.81 -6.77 14.68
CA THR A 464 -0.91 -7.87 14.32
C THR A 464 -1.54 -8.71 13.21
N PRO A 465 -0.75 -9.27 12.26
CA PRO A 465 -1.29 -10.16 11.23
C PRO A 465 -2.00 -11.41 11.78
N ASP A 466 -1.66 -11.87 12.98
CA ASP A 466 -2.34 -13.01 13.62
C ASP A 466 -3.75 -12.60 14.12
N PHE A 467 -4.79 -13.21 13.53
CA PHE A 467 -6.20 -13.01 13.86
C PHE A 467 -7.02 -14.32 13.85
N GLN A 468 -8.18 -14.28 14.51
CA GLN A 468 -9.27 -15.24 14.35
C GLN A 468 -10.56 -14.46 14.09
N PHE A 469 -11.40 -14.94 13.18
CA PHE A 469 -12.72 -14.39 12.89
C PHE A 469 -13.73 -15.53 12.99
N ASP A 470 -14.63 -15.43 13.96
CA ASP A 470 -15.70 -16.38 14.23
C ASP A 470 -17.05 -15.74 13.88
N PHE A 471 -17.94 -16.44 13.19
CA PHE A 471 -19.23 -15.90 12.77
C PHE A 471 -20.28 -17.01 12.58
N ASP A 472 -21.55 -16.67 12.83
CA ASP A 472 -22.68 -17.53 12.51
C ASP A 472 -23.24 -17.16 11.13
N ILE A 473 -23.77 -18.15 10.41
CA ILE A 473 -24.49 -17.97 9.15
C ILE A 473 -25.86 -18.63 9.18
N ASP A 474 -26.80 -18.08 8.41
CA ASP A 474 -27.98 -18.77 7.87
C ASP A 474 -27.98 -18.54 6.35
N ALA A 475 -27.81 -19.60 5.54
CA ALA A 475 -27.45 -19.48 4.13
C ALA A 475 -28.19 -20.46 3.20
N GLU A 476 -28.73 -19.94 2.08
CA GLU A 476 -29.41 -20.72 1.03
C GLU A 476 -28.43 -21.60 0.20
N SER A 477 -27.11 -21.43 0.35
CA SER A 477 -26.09 -22.21 -0.38
C SER A 477 -24.70 -22.20 0.30
N ASP A 478 -23.75 -22.95 -0.29
CA ASP A 478 -22.36 -23.02 0.13
C ASP A 478 -21.68 -21.62 0.13
N MET A 479 -20.75 -21.40 1.04
CA MET A 479 -20.19 -20.06 1.29
C MET A 479 -18.75 -19.92 0.78
N PHE A 480 -18.42 -18.72 0.29
CA PHE A 480 -17.08 -18.31 -0.09
C PHE A 480 -16.64 -17.09 0.72
N VAL A 481 -15.38 -17.08 1.18
CA VAL A 481 -14.75 -15.85 1.70
C VAL A 481 -13.42 -15.64 1.00
N ALA A 482 -13.31 -14.53 0.27
CA ALA A 482 -12.04 -14.04 -0.25
C ALA A 482 -11.35 -13.18 0.81
N ILE A 483 -10.04 -13.31 0.94
CA ILE A 483 -9.22 -12.57 1.90
C ILE A 483 -8.04 -11.93 1.15
N THR A 484 -7.90 -10.61 1.28
CA THR A 484 -6.97 -9.78 0.51
C THR A 484 -6.06 -8.98 1.45
N ASP A 485 -5.03 -8.36 0.86
CA ASP A 485 -4.34 -7.22 1.46
C ASP A 485 -5.16 -5.92 1.23
N CYS A 486 -4.54 -4.76 1.48
CA CYS A 486 -5.13 -3.44 1.26
C CYS A 486 -5.42 -3.12 -0.22
N ASP A 487 -4.83 -3.85 -1.17
CA ASP A 487 -5.00 -3.62 -2.61
C ASP A 487 -6.15 -4.48 -3.19
N GLY A 488 -6.82 -5.26 -2.34
CA GLY A 488 -8.06 -5.97 -2.67
C GLY A 488 -7.85 -7.11 -3.68
N PHE A 489 -8.81 -7.29 -4.58
CA PHE A 489 -8.72 -8.28 -5.66
C PHE A 489 -7.74 -7.89 -6.78
N ASP A 490 -7.30 -6.63 -6.82
CA ASP A 490 -6.36 -6.09 -7.82
C ASP A 490 -4.88 -6.21 -7.39
N SER A 491 -4.61 -6.77 -6.20
CA SER A 491 -3.26 -7.02 -5.69
C SER A 491 -2.41 -7.89 -6.63
N ASP A 492 -1.17 -7.44 -6.92
CA ASP A 492 -0.14 -8.25 -7.59
C ASP A 492 0.20 -9.53 -6.81
N PHE A 493 -0.08 -9.55 -5.51
CA PHE A 493 0.04 -10.73 -4.66
C PHE A 493 -1.16 -11.68 -4.76
N GLY A 494 -2.23 -11.29 -5.47
CA GLY A 494 -3.48 -12.03 -5.55
C GLY A 494 -4.24 -12.09 -4.22
N PHE A 495 -5.18 -13.02 -4.10
CA PHE A 495 -6.01 -13.16 -2.91
C PHE A 495 -6.08 -14.62 -2.45
N ILE A 496 -6.48 -14.86 -1.20
CA ILE A 496 -6.84 -16.20 -0.74
C ILE A 496 -8.34 -16.37 -0.86
N GLU A 497 -8.80 -17.31 -1.69
CA GLU A 497 -10.21 -17.71 -1.74
C GLU A 497 -10.43 -18.95 -0.87
N THR A 498 -11.39 -18.84 0.04
CA THR A 498 -11.83 -19.93 0.91
C THR A 498 -13.22 -20.39 0.47
N TYR A 499 -13.50 -21.68 0.63
CA TYR A 499 -14.79 -22.29 0.30
C TYR A 499 -15.23 -23.23 1.43
N PHE A 500 -16.51 -23.14 1.75
CA PHE A 500 -17.23 -23.91 2.77
C PHE A 500 -18.38 -24.65 2.07
N GLY A 501 -18.11 -25.85 1.55
CA GLY A 501 -19.09 -26.74 0.96
C GLY A 501 -19.85 -27.50 2.04
N PHE A 502 -21.12 -27.16 2.25
CA PHE A 502 -21.99 -27.80 3.25
C PHE A 502 -22.69 -29.03 2.67
N SER A 503 -22.95 -29.01 1.35
CA SER A 503 -23.63 -30.11 0.65
C SER A 503 -22.74 -31.34 0.42
N ASP A 504 -21.41 -31.17 0.41
CA ASP A 504 -20.41 -32.21 0.14
C ASP A 504 -19.30 -32.35 1.21
N ASP A 505 -19.36 -31.56 2.29
CA ASP A 505 -18.35 -31.44 3.36
C ASP A 505 -16.95 -31.04 2.85
N LEU A 506 -16.88 -30.30 1.73
CA LEU A 506 -15.63 -29.90 1.08
C LEU A 506 -15.16 -28.50 1.50
N TYR A 507 -13.98 -28.41 2.13
CA TYR A 507 -13.39 -27.16 2.59
C TYR A 507 -12.07 -26.92 1.86
N LEU A 508 -11.95 -25.76 1.20
CA LEU A 508 -10.79 -25.41 0.38
C LEU A 508 -10.21 -24.06 0.76
N ILE A 509 -8.89 -23.94 0.62
CA ILE A 509 -8.16 -22.67 0.64
C ILE A 509 -7.29 -22.64 -0.62
N ASN A 510 -7.58 -21.72 -1.54
CA ASN A 510 -6.88 -21.53 -2.80
C ASN A 510 -6.25 -20.14 -2.85
N LYS A 511 -5.13 -19.99 -3.57
CA LYS A 511 -4.58 -18.66 -3.90
C LYS A 511 -5.02 -18.26 -5.31
N GLY A 512 -5.94 -17.29 -5.39
CA GLY A 512 -6.42 -16.69 -6.63
C GLY A 512 -5.47 -15.62 -7.16
N VAL A 513 -5.53 -15.35 -8.46
CA VAL A 513 -4.65 -14.41 -9.17
C VAL A 513 -5.47 -13.70 -10.26
N SER A 514 -6.53 -13.00 -9.84
CA SER A 514 -7.73 -12.66 -10.65
C SER A 514 -8.62 -13.88 -10.97
N THR A 515 -9.95 -13.79 -11.12
CA THR A 515 -10.85 -12.61 -11.11
C THR A 515 -11.81 -12.62 -9.91
N GLY A 516 -12.33 -11.44 -9.54
CA GLY A 516 -13.59 -11.34 -8.80
C GLY A 516 -14.82 -11.80 -9.62
N ASN A 517 -15.97 -11.90 -8.94
CA ASN A 517 -17.34 -12.19 -9.42
C ASN A 517 -17.45 -12.88 -10.79
N SER A 518 -17.50 -14.21 -10.77
CA SER A 518 -17.66 -15.04 -11.98
C SER A 518 -19.08 -14.95 -12.54
N ASN A 519 -19.22 -14.57 -13.81
CA ASN A 519 -20.49 -14.55 -14.56
C ASN A 519 -21.01 -15.98 -14.91
N SER A 520 -21.07 -16.86 -13.92
CA SER A 520 -21.71 -18.18 -14.02
C SER A 520 -23.14 -18.09 -13.48
N THR A 521 -24.09 -18.73 -14.16
CA THR A 521 -25.51 -18.77 -13.80
C THR A 521 -25.93 -20.21 -13.53
N THR A 522 -25.39 -20.80 -12.46
CA THR A 522 -25.73 -22.17 -12.02
C THR A 522 -26.57 -22.13 -10.75
N THR A 523 -27.86 -22.43 -10.87
CA THR A 523 -28.75 -22.59 -9.71
C THR A 523 -28.45 -23.90 -9.00
N ILE A 524 -27.77 -23.84 -7.84
CA ILE A 524 -27.75 -24.93 -6.86
C ILE A 524 -28.73 -24.55 -5.76
N THR A 525 -29.88 -25.21 -5.75
CA THR A 525 -30.79 -25.22 -4.59
C THR A 525 -30.40 -26.40 -3.70
N GLN A 526 -29.80 -26.10 -2.56
CA GLN A 526 -29.66 -27.01 -1.43
C GLN A 526 -30.59 -26.57 -0.29
N PRO A 527 -30.74 -27.33 0.80
CA PRO A 527 -31.45 -26.86 1.99
C PRO A 527 -30.70 -25.73 2.66
N ASP A 528 -31.43 -24.83 3.32
CA ASP A 528 -30.86 -23.73 4.11
C ASP A 528 -29.94 -24.28 5.22
N VAL A 529 -28.78 -23.66 5.40
CA VAL A 529 -27.72 -24.12 6.32
C VAL A 529 -27.44 -23.07 7.40
N VAL A 530 -27.67 -23.46 8.65
CA VAL A 530 -27.22 -22.72 9.83
C VAL A 530 -25.93 -23.35 10.36
N ALA A 531 -24.84 -22.59 10.44
CA ALA A 531 -23.53 -23.08 10.88
C ALA A 531 -22.70 -21.99 11.59
N HIS A 532 -21.75 -22.42 12.43
CA HIS A 532 -20.76 -21.55 13.08
C HIS A 532 -19.39 -21.76 12.42
N LEU A 533 -18.82 -20.71 11.84
CA LEU A 533 -17.61 -20.75 11.03
C LEU A 533 -16.46 -19.98 11.69
N THR A 534 -15.26 -20.55 11.66
CA THR A 534 -14.03 -19.88 12.11
C THR A 534 -13.03 -19.77 10.96
N ILE A 535 -12.61 -18.56 10.64
CA ILE A 535 -11.44 -18.25 9.79
C ILE A 535 -10.30 -17.80 10.72
N LYS A 536 -9.23 -18.59 10.81
CA LYS A 536 -8.10 -18.30 11.71
C LYS A 536 -6.79 -18.18 10.94
N TYR A 537 -6.11 -17.05 11.07
CA TYR A 537 -4.78 -16.81 10.51
C TYR A 537 -3.78 -16.65 11.64
N THR A 538 -2.85 -17.60 11.79
CA THR A 538 -1.79 -17.51 12.81
C THR A 538 -0.45 -18.00 12.30
N ASN A 539 0.63 -17.26 12.61
CA ASN A 539 2.02 -17.58 12.25
C ASN A 539 2.20 -17.88 10.73
N GLY A 540 1.50 -17.10 9.90
CA GLY A 540 1.47 -17.27 8.43
C GLY A 540 0.71 -18.50 7.93
N THR A 541 -0.17 -19.08 8.74
CA THR A 541 -1.01 -20.24 8.38
C THR A 541 -2.47 -19.90 8.55
N LEU A 542 -3.25 -19.96 7.47
CA LEU A 542 -4.70 -19.81 7.48
C LEU A 542 -5.34 -21.18 7.69
N SER A 543 -6.43 -21.25 8.46
CA SER A 543 -7.21 -22.46 8.70
C SER A 543 -8.69 -22.15 8.79
N LEU A 544 -9.53 -23.02 8.22
CA LEU A 544 -10.99 -22.94 8.31
C LEU A 544 -11.49 -24.01 9.28
N SER A 545 -12.49 -23.65 10.08
CA SER A 545 -13.23 -24.57 10.94
C SER A 545 -14.73 -24.39 10.76
N ASP A 546 -15.47 -25.49 10.88
CA ASP A 546 -16.92 -25.50 11.09
C ASP A 546 -17.16 -26.11 12.48
N SER A 547 -18.03 -25.47 13.27
CA SER A 547 -18.45 -25.96 14.60
C SER A 547 -17.27 -26.28 15.54
N GLY A 548 -16.19 -25.51 15.43
CA GLY A 548 -14.95 -25.67 16.20
C GLY A 548 -14.00 -26.79 15.71
N VAL A 549 -14.34 -27.49 14.62
CA VAL A 549 -13.49 -28.55 14.02
C VAL A 549 -12.73 -28.00 12.82
N VAL A 550 -11.39 -27.95 12.90
CA VAL A 550 -10.53 -27.52 11.79
C VAL A 550 -10.65 -28.50 10.62
N LYS A 551 -11.17 -28.04 9.48
CA LYS A 551 -11.38 -28.85 8.27
C LYS A 551 -10.16 -28.80 7.33
N VAL A 552 -9.55 -27.62 7.17
CA VAL A 552 -8.45 -27.39 6.22
C VAL A 552 -7.49 -26.30 6.73
N SER A 553 -6.23 -26.35 6.31
CA SER A 553 -5.24 -25.29 6.56
C SER A 553 -4.25 -25.12 5.40
N TYR A 554 -3.72 -23.90 5.26
CA TYR A 554 -2.85 -23.47 4.16
C TYR A 554 -1.81 -22.46 4.65
N LYS A 555 -0.55 -22.62 4.23
CA LYS A 555 0.53 -21.68 4.55
C LYS A 555 0.57 -20.53 3.54
N VAL A 556 0.03 -19.38 3.94
CA VAL A 556 0.05 -18.14 3.16
C VAL A 556 1.49 -17.66 2.98
N LYS A 557 1.76 -17.03 1.83
CA LYS A 557 3.05 -16.42 1.48
C LYS A 557 2.82 -15.19 0.63
N ASN A 558 3.59 -14.15 0.91
CA ASN A 558 3.63 -12.89 0.17
C ASN A 558 2.19 -12.42 -0.11
N LEU A 559 1.46 -12.18 0.98
CA LEU A 559 0.14 -11.54 1.05
C LEU A 559 -0.08 -11.26 2.54
N ASP A 560 -0.48 -10.05 2.88
CA ASP A 560 -0.97 -9.72 4.22
C ASP A 560 -2.49 -9.82 4.22
N LEU A 561 -3.11 -10.27 5.31
CA LEU A 561 -4.56 -10.54 5.33
C LEU A 561 -5.28 -9.44 6.10
N GLN A 562 -5.72 -8.41 5.37
CA GLN A 562 -6.24 -7.15 5.92
C GLN A 562 -7.72 -6.90 5.63
N ALA A 563 -8.32 -7.57 4.66
CA ALA A 563 -9.75 -7.45 4.34
C ALA A 563 -10.39 -8.79 3.94
N LEU A 564 -11.65 -8.99 4.33
CA LEU A 564 -12.47 -10.14 3.99
C LEU A 564 -13.68 -9.70 3.14
N PHE A 565 -14.01 -10.49 2.13
CA PHE A 565 -15.20 -10.36 1.30
C PHE A 565 -15.97 -11.68 1.35
N ILE A 566 -17.25 -11.65 1.75
CA ILE A 566 -18.09 -12.85 1.89
C ILE A 566 -19.10 -12.89 0.72
N ALA A 567 -19.37 -14.08 0.18
CA ALA A 567 -20.42 -14.32 -0.81
C ALA A 567 -21.00 -15.74 -0.69
N PRO A 568 -22.34 -15.93 -0.68
CA PRO A 568 -22.93 -17.24 -0.94
C PRO A 568 -22.66 -17.67 -2.38
N PHE A 569 -22.71 -18.96 -2.68
CA PHE A 569 -22.61 -19.44 -4.05
C PHE A 569 -23.78 -18.95 -4.91
N THR A 570 -25.00 -19.03 -4.38
CA THR A 570 -26.24 -18.50 -4.96
C THR A 570 -27.24 -18.09 -3.89
N GLY A 571 -28.17 -17.19 -4.22
CA GLY A 571 -29.20 -16.80 -3.26
C GLY A 571 -28.64 -15.93 -2.14
N THR A 572 -29.22 -16.03 -0.95
CA THR A 572 -28.96 -15.15 0.20
C THR A 572 -28.17 -15.88 1.30
N ALA A 573 -27.35 -15.13 2.02
CA ALA A 573 -26.82 -15.54 3.32
C ALA A 573 -26.87 -14.37 4.30
N ASP A 574 -27.39 -14.63 5.50
CA ASP A 574 -27.38 -13.72 6.63
C ASP A 574 -26.20 -14.11 7.55
N ILE A 575 -25.33 -13.14 7.84
CA ILE A 575 -24.16 -13.29 8.71
C ILE A 575 -24.49 -12.61 10.03
N SER A 576 -24.24 -13.29 11.16
CA SER A 576 -24.47 -12.74 12.49
C SER A 576 -23.38 -13.14 13.51
N ASN A 577 -23.39 -12.48 14.66
CA ASN A 577 -22.46 -12.74 15.78
C ASN A 577 -20.96 -12.69 15.40
N GLY A 578 -20.61 -11.95 14.33
CA GLY A 578 -19.26 -11.92 13.79
C GLY A 578 -18.26 -11.23 14.73
N ILE A 579 -17.23 -11.95 15.18
CA ILE A 579 -16.24 -11.47 16.15
C ILE A 579 -14.82 -11.76 15.63
N PHE A 580 -14.02 -10.70 15.47
CA PHE A 580 -12.57 -10.81 15.39
C PHE A 580 -11.97 -10.95 16.79
N THR A 581 -10.99 -11.83 16.93
CA THR A 581 -10.08 -11.95 18.08
C THR A 581 -8.64 -11.74 17.60
N CYS A 582 -7.91 -10.84 18.25
CA CYS A 582 -6.59 -10.36 17.87
C CYS A 582 -5.57 -10.56 18.99
N SER A 583 -4.26 -10.49 18.70
CA SER A 583 -3.24 -10.31 19.77
C SER A 583 -3.29 -8.89 20.35
N SER A 584 -3.62 -7.91 19.51
CA SER A 584 -4.03 -6.55 19.87
C SER A 584 -4.83 -5.95 18.70
N ILE A 585 -5.76 -5.03 18.97
CA ILE A 585 -6.50 -4.27 17.95
C ILE A 585 -5.79 -2.94 17.62
N PHE A 586 -6.08 -2.36 16.45
CA PHE A 586 -5.46 -1.10 15.98
C PHE A 586 -5.80 0.15 16.81
N LYS A 587 -6.76 0.08 17.75
CA LYS A 587 -7.13 1.20 18.64
C LYS A 587 -7.44 0.72 20.05
N CYS A 588 -6.73 1.29 21.02
CA CYS A 588 -7.01 1.27 22.46
C CYS A 588 -6.78 2.69 22.98
#